data_AF-A0AA38J0Y0-F1
#
_entry.id   AF-A0AA38J0Y0-F1
#
_cell.length_a   1.000
_cell.length_b   1.000
_cell.length_c   1.000
_cell.angle_alpha   90.00
_cell.angle_beta   90.00
_cell.angle_gamma   90.00
#
_symmetry.space_group_name_H-M   'P 1'
#
loop_
_entity.id
_entity.type
_entity.pdbx_description
1 polymer ?
#
loop_
_entity_poly.entity_id
_entity_poly.type
_entity_poly.pdbx_seq_one_letter_code
_entity_poly.pdbx_strand_id
1 'polypeptide(L)'
;MGYIETAIHGQPLCRSSFRAIDLIISNFLSAIVMNAIGNFVFFMLKLVVVVATVVIGIVMNLSVINIILGGLVAWLCVHCFFVVFEIAVDTIFLCYCEDQCINDGTENNAYYATLELHNQIRKAQSFTLAKEK
;
A
#
# COMPACT_ATOMS: atom_id res chain seq x y z
N MET A 1 11.73 3.56 -21.84
CA MET A 1 12.33 4.92 -21.88
C MET A 1 12.67 5.34 -20.45
N GLY A 2 13.58 4.63 -19.77
CA GLY A 2 13.93 4.91 -18.37
C GLY A 2 15.34 4.42 -17.99
N TYR A 3 16.13 4.01 -18.98
CA TYR A 3 17.51 3.55 -18.79
C TYR A 3 18.54 4.65 -19.09
N ILE A 4 18.10 5.81 -19.58
CA ILE A 4 18.98 6.93 -19.98
C ILE A 4 19.00 8.03 -18.90
N GLU A 5 17.94 8.16 -18.09
CA GLU A 5 17.92 9.09 -16.94
C GLU A 5 18.76 8.61 -15.76
N THR A 6 18.91 7.31 -15.56
CA THR A 6 19.69 6.76 -14.44
C THR A 6 21.21 6.91 -14.61
N ALA A 7 21.68 7.29 -15.80
CA ALA A 7 23.11 7.43 -16.10
C ALA A 7 23.65 8.86 -15.90
N ILE A 8 22.81 9.89 -15.79
CA ILE A 8 23.24 11.30 -15.85
C ILE A 8 23.47 11.91 -14.45
N HIS A 9 22.78 11.46 -13.40
CA HIS A 9 23.02 11.97 -12.04
C HIS A 9 24.06 11.11 -11.29
N GLY A 10 25.33 11.39 -11.58
CA GLY A 10 26.52 10.81 -10.94
C GLY A 10 26.74 11.25 -9.49
N GLN A 11 25.80 10.92 -8.60
CA GLN A 11 26.03 10.82 -7.16
C GLN A 11 25.82 9.37 -6.73
N PRO A 12 26.42 8.86 -5.63
CA PRO A 12 26.20 7.49 -5.19
C PRO A 12 24.76 7.31 -4.67
N LEU A 13 23.81 7.17 -5.61
CA LEU A 13 22.39 6.87 -5.39
C LEU A 13 22.27 5.74 -4.38
N CYS A 14 23.04 4.66 -4.55
CA CYS A 14 22.97 3.51 -3.66
C CYS A 14 23.26 3.86 -2.19
N ARG A 15 24.19 4.78 -1.86
CA ARG A 15 24.55 5.06 -0.45
C ARG A 15 23.60 6.04 0.24
N SER A 16 23.03 6.99 -0.51
CA SER A 16 22.00 7.92 0.00
C SER A 16 20.62 7.25 0.02
N SER A 17 20.28 6.50 -1.03
CA SER A 17 19.07 5.67 -1.09
C SER A 17 19.09 4.57 -0.03
N PHE A 18 20.20 3.90 0.30
CA PHE A 18 20.20 2.92 1.40
C PHE A 18 19.93 3.56 2.77
N ARG A 19 20.41 4.78 3.02
CA ARG A 19 20.17 5.49 4.29
C ARG A 19 18.74 6.03 4.37
N ALA A 20 18.20 6.50 3.25
CA ALA A 20 16.79 6.84 3.13
C ALA A 20 15.93 5.58 3.24
N ILE A 21 16.30 4.47 2.60
CA ILE A 21 15.64 3.16 2.66
C ILE A 21 15.67 2.60 4.09
N ASP A 22 16.71 2.81 4.87
CA ASP A 22 16.74 2.38 6.29
C ASP A 22 15.77 3.22 7.16
N LEU A 23 15.74 4.54 6.95
CA LEU A 23 14.74 5.45 7.52
C LEU A 23 13.33 5.16 7.00
N ILE A 24 13.18 4.73 5.75
CA ILE A 24 11.92 4.37 5.15
C ILE A 24 11.51 3.01 5.68
N ILE A 25 12.38 2.00 5.78
CA ILE A 25 12.09 0.63 6.25
C ILE A 25 11.60 0.65 7.71
N SER A 26 12.25 1.43 8.56
CA SER A 26 11.83 1.64 9.95
C SER A 26 10.44 2.30 10.04
N ASN A 27 10.03 3.07 9.03
CA ASN A 27 8.69 3.69 8.93
C ASN A 27 7.72 2.92 8.02
N PHE A 28 8.24 2.07 7.16
CA PHE A 28 7.57 1.14 6.27
C PHE A 28 7.04 -0.01 7.09
N LEU A 29 7.59 -0.30 8.27
CA LEU A 29 6.91 -1.13 9.28
C LEU A 29 5.51 -0.58 9.61
N SER A 30 5.33 0.74 9.69
CA SER A 30 3.99 1.35 9.83
C SER A 30 3.18 1.28 8.53
N ALA A 31 3.82 1.37 7.36
CA ALA A 31 3.16 1.14 6.07
C ALA A 31 2.70 -0.33 5.90
N ILE A 32 3.48 -1.28 6.38
CA ILE A 32 3.16 -2.71 6.50
C ILE A 32 1.99 -2.89 7.45
N VAL A 33 1.93 -2.13 8.56
CA VAL A 33 0.74 -2.13 9.42
C VAL A 33 -0.48 -1.63 8.66
N MET A 34 -0.36 -0.58 7.84
CA MET A 34 -1.47 -0.11 7.00
C MET A 34 -1.85 -1.14 5.92
N ASN A 35 -0.87 -1.80 5.29
CA ASN A 35 -1.11 -2.91 4.37
C ASN A 35 -1.77 -4.10 5.08
N ALA A 36 -1.38 -4.38 6.32
CA ALA A 36 -1.96 -5.43 7.14
C ALA A 36 -3.40 -5.10 7.54
N ILE A 37 -3.71 -3.85 7.87
CA ILE A 37 -5.09 -3.38 8.09
C ILE A 37 -5.89 -3.53 6.80
N GLY A 38 -5.34 -3.12 5.66
CA GLY A 38 -5.95 -3.35 4.35
C GLY A 38 -6.28 -4.83 4.15
N ASN A 39 -5.29 -5.71 4.31
CA ASN A 39 -5.45 -7.16 4.17
C ASN A 39 -6.51 -7.73 5.13
N PHE A 40 -6.58 -7.22 6.36
CA PHE A 40 -7.62 -7.59 7.33
C PHE A 40 -9.03 -7.14 6.87
N VAL A 41 -9.16 -5.92 6.36
CA VAL A 41 -10.42 -5.41 5.80
C VAL A 41 -10.86 -6.26 4.60
N PHE A 42 -9.94 -6.65 3.73
CA PHE A 42 -10.25 -7.53 2.60
C PHE A 42 -10.56 -8.96 3.02
N PHE A 43 -9.96 -9.47 4.10
CA PHE A 43 -10.35 -10.73 4.71
C PHE A 43 -11.78 -10.69 5.24
N MET A 44 -12.17 -9.60 5.91
CA MET A 44 -13.54 -9.38 6.34
C MET A 44 -14.51 -9.29 5.15
N LEU A 45 -14.11 -8.64 4.06
CA LEU A 45 -14.91 -8.58 2.84
C LEU A 45 -15.14 -9.97 2.24
N LYS A 46 -14.11 -10.81 2.18
CA LYS A 46 -14.24 -12.22 1.74
C LYS A 46 -15.20 -13.00 2.62
N LEU A 47 -15.14 -12.83 3.94
CA LEU A 47 -16.08 -13.46 4.86
C LEU A 47 -17.52 -13.01 4.62
N VAL A 48 -17.75 -11.72 4.47
CA VAL A 48 -19.09 -11.17 4.17
C VAL A 48 -19.63 -11.72 2.84
N VAL A 49 -18.79 -11.78 1.82
CA VAL A 49 -19.14 -12.33 0.50
C VAL A 49 -19.52 -13.82 0.59
N VAL A 50 -18.79 -14.62 1.36
CA VAL A 50 -19.09 -16.04 1.56
C VAL A 50 -20.40 -16.21 2.33
N VAL A 51 -20.61 -15.45 3.39
CA VAL A 51 -21.85 -15.50 4.18
C VAL A 51 -23.05 -15.06 3.31
N ALA A 52 -22.90 -13.97 2.55
CA ALA A 52 -23.96 -13.48 1.68
C ALA A 52 -24.32 -14.50 0.58
N THR A 53 -23.34 -15.10 -0.08
CA THR A 53 -23.60 -16.12 -1.13
C THR A 53 -24.27 -17.38 -0.56
N VAL A 54 -23.90 -17.81 0.64
CA VAL A 54 -24.56 -18.92 1.34
C VAL A 54 -26.00 -18.57 1.73
N VAL A 55 -26.23 -17.40 2.32
CA VAL A 55 -27.57 -16.96 2.72
C VAL A 55 -28.49 -16.81 1.50
N ILE A 56 -28.02 -16.17 0.43
CA ILE A 56 -28.78 -16.02 -0.81
C ILE A 56 -29.08 -17.39 -1.42
N GLY A 57 -28.09 -18.29 -1.45
CA GLY A 57 -28.25 -19.65 -1.96
C GLY A 57 -29.31 -20.45 -1.22
N ILE A 58 -29.34 -20.35 0.11
CA ILE A 58 -30.34 -21.01 0.96
C ILE A 58 -31.73 -20.40 0.76
N VAL A 59 -31.85 -19.07 0.78
CA VAL A 59 -33.14 -18.35 0.64
C VAL A 59 -33.78 -18.62 -0.71
N MET A 60 -32.97 -18.64 -1.77
CA MET A 60 -33.48 -18.85 -3.14
C MET A 60 -33.54 -20.34 -3.54
N ASN A 61 -33.20 -21.26 -2.63
CA ASN A 61 -33.13 -22.71 -2.89
C ASN A 61 -32.35 -23.03 -4.18
N LEU A 62 -31.24 -22.32 -4.37
CA LEU A 62 -30.44 -22.37 -5.58
C LEU A 62 -29.55 -23.61 -5.58
N SER A 63 -29.35 -24.21 -6.75
CA SER A 63 -28.39 -25.32 -6.92
C SER A 63 -27.00 -24.93 -6.42
N VAL A 64 -26.33 -25.86 -5.73
CA VAL A 64 -24.97 -25.68 -5.16
C VAL A 64 -23.97 -25.12 -6.18
N ILE A 65 -24.14 -25.45 -7.47
CA ILE A 65 -23.35 -24.94 -8.59
C ILE A 65 -23.36 -23.41 -8.67
N ASN A 66 -24.52 -22.77 -8.49
CA ASN A 66 -24.64 -21.31 -8.58
C ASN A 66 -23.99 -20.61 -7.38
N ILE A 67 -24.03 -21.24 -6.21
CA ILE A 67 -23.37 -20.75 -5.00
C ILE A 67 -21.84 -20.77 -5.18
N ILE A 68 -21.31 -21.88 -5.72
CA ILE A 68 -19.88 -22.02 -6.01
C ILE A 68 -19.44 -21.03 -7.10
N LEU A 69 -20.22 -20.88 -8.16
CA LEU A 69 -19.92 -19.95 -9.24
C LEU A 69 -19.89 -18.48 -8.76
N GLY A 70 -20.88 -18.07 -7.97
CA GLY A 70 -20.91 -16.74 -7.37
C GLY A 70 -19.75 -16.48 -6.41
N GLY A 71 -19.41 -17.47 -5.58
CA GLY A 71 -18.25 -17.41 -4.68
C GLY A 71 -16.93 -17.28 -5.42
N LEU A 72 -16.76 -18.03 -6.53
CA LEU A 72 -15.54 -18.00 -7.35
C LEU A 72 -15.33 -16.63 -8.01
N VAL A 73 -16.38 -16.06 -8.60
CA VAL A 73 -16.32 -14.74 -9.25
C VAL A 73 -15.97 -13.66 -8.22
N ALA A 74 -16.61 -13.68 -7.05
CA ALA A 74 -16.36 -12.69 -6.02
C ALA A 74 -14.94 -12.83 -5.42
N TRP A 75 -14.44 -14.06 -5.25
CA TRP A 75 -13.06 -14.30 -4.81
C TRP A 75 -12.05 -13.75 -5.82
N LEU A 76 -12.27 -13.99 -7.12
CA LEU A 76 -11.42 -13.48 -8.20
C LEU A 76 -11.41 -11.96 -8.21
N CYS A 77 -12.57 -11.32 -8.11
CA CYS A 77 -12.68 -9.86 -8.03
C CYS A 77 -11.84 -9.31 -6.86
N VAL A 78 -12.06 -9.81 -5.63
CA VAL A 78 -11.32 -9.32 -4.46
C VAL A 78 -9.81 -9.55 -4.62
N HIS A 79 -9.41 -10.69 -5.17
CA HIS A 79 -7.99 -10.97 -5.39
C HIS A 79 -7.36 -10.00 -6.40
N CYS A 80 -8.01 -9.75 -7.54
CA CYS A 80 -7.52 -8.80 -8.53
C CYS A 80 -7.43 -7.37 -7.97
N PHE A 81 -8.44 -6.91 -7.22
CA PHE A 81 -8.40 -5.60 -6.57
C PHE A 81 -7.25 -5.47 -5.58
N PHE A 82 -6.98 -6.52 -4.80
CA PHE A 82 -5.93 -6.48 -3.80
C PHE A 82 -4.53 -6.37 -4.43
N VAL A 83 -4.28 -7.13 -5.49
CA VAL A 83 -3.01 -7.04 -6.25
C VAL A 83 -2.77 -5.63 -6.77
N VAL A 84 -3.80 -4.99 -7.36
CA VAL A 84 -3.67 -3.61 -7.85
C VAL A 84 -3.46 -2.62 -6.71
N PHE A 85 -4.14 -2.83 -5.58
CA PHE A 85 -3.99 -1.97 -4.40
C PHE A 85 -2.58 -2.03 -3.81
N GLU A 86 -2.00 -3.23 -3.65
CA GLU A 86 -0.63 -3.40 -3.16
C GLU A 86 0.38 -2.70 -4.08
N ILE A 87 0.28 -2.92 -5.39
CA ILE A 87 1.15 -2.26 -6.38
C ILE A 87 1.01 -0.74 -6.34
N ALA A 88 -0.21 -0.23 -6.20
CA ALA A 88 -0.47 1.21 -6.13
C ALA A 88 0.14 1.82 -4.86
N VAL A 89 -0.03 1.17 -3.71
CA VAL A 89 0.55 1.61 -2.43
C VAL A 89 2.07 1.64 -2.53
N ASP A 90 2.70 0.58 -3.04
CA ASP A 90 4.16 0.52 -3.22
C ASP A 90 4.67 1.63 -4.16
N THR A 91 3.94 1.89 -5.25
CA THR A 91 4.29 2.96 -6.20
C THR A 91 4.19 4.34 -5.57
N ILE A 92 3.12 4.62 -4.81
CA ILE A 92 2.96 5.90 -4.09
C ILE A 92 4.09 6.09 -3.08
N PHE A 93 4.44 5.04 -2.34
CA PHE A 93 5.57 5.09 -1.42
C PHE A 93 6.87 5.36 -2.13
N LEU A 94 7.14 4.68 -3.25
CA LEU A 94 8.35 4.91 -4.04
C LEU A 94 8.44 6.36 -4.53
N CYS A 95 7.36 6.90 -5.11
CA CYS A 95 7.29 8.29 -5.56
C CYS A 95 7.47 9.28 -4.41
N TYR A 96 6.90 9.01 -3.24
CA TYR A 96 7.10 9.83 -2.05
C TYR A 96 8.57 9.83 -1.59
N CYS A 97 9.24 8.68 -1.66
CA CYS A 97 10.65 8.56 -1.29
C CYS A 97 11.55 9.31 -2.28
N GLU A 98 11.24 9.21 -3.57
CA GLU A 98 11.93 9.96 -4.63
C GLU A 98 11.73 11.47 -4.46
N ASP A 99 10.50 11.92 -4.15
CA ASP A 99 10.19 13.32 -3.84
C ASP A 99 11.02 13.84 -2.67
N GLN A 100 11.19 13.05 -1.61
CA GLN A 100 12.03 13.45 -0.47
C GLN A 100 13.54 13.46 -0.76
N CYS A 101 14.00 12.72 -1.76
CA CYS A 101 15.39 12.70 -2.16
C CYS A 101 15.76 13.89 -3.05
N ILE A 102 14.82 14.36 -3.86
CA ILE A 102 15.05 15.43 -4.84
C ILE A 102 14.70 16.80 -4.24
N ASN A 103 13.69 16.87 -3.38
CA ASN A 103 13.21 18.13 -2.81
C ASN A 103 13.64 18.29 -1.34
N ASP A 104 14.42 19.33 -1.07
CA ASP A 104 14.93 19.66 0.27
C ASP A 104 13.92 20.47 1.12
N GLY A 105 12.72 20.75 0.60
CA GLY A 105 11.70 21.55 1.28
C GLY A 105 12.02 23.06 1.35
N THR A 106 13.00 23.52 0.57
CA THR A 106 13.35 24.95 0.42
C THR A 106 12.38 25.66 -0.52
N GLU A 107 12.32 27.00 -0.44
CA GLU A 107 11.34 27.83 -1.20
C GLU A 107 11.39 27.61 -2.73
N ASN A 108 12.54 27.13 -3.25
CA ASN A 108 12.74 26.76 -4.66
C ASN A 108 12.53 25.27 -4.99
N ASN A 109 12.48 24.38 -3.98
CA ASN A 109 12.33 22.91 -4.13
C ASN A 109 11.41 22.38 -3.02
N ALA A 110 10.14 22.79 -3.06
CA ALA A 110 9.12 22.36 -2.12
C ALA A 110 8.70 20.91 -2.38
N TYR A 111 8.31 20.19 -1.32
CA TYR A 111 7.76 18.84 -1.45
C TYR A 111 6.47 18.84 -2.28
N TYR A 112 6.36 17.92 -3.24
CA TYR A 112 5.15 17.74 -4.04
C TYR A 112 4.17 16.76 -3.40
N ALA A 113 4.63 15.94 -2.46
CA ALA A 113 3.76 15.09 -1.66
C ALA A 113 2.69 15.91 -0.92
N THR A 114 1.45 15.41 -0.93
CA THR A 114 0.34 16.04 -0.19
C THR A 114 0.69 16.19 1.29
N LEU A 115 0.40 17.36 1.86
CA LEU A 115 0.66 17.69 3.25
C LEU A 115 0.03 16.69 4.23
N GLU A 116 -1.14 16.17 3.87
CA GLU A 116 -1.86 15.16 4.63
C GLU A 116 -1.09 13.83 4.69
N LEU A 117 -0.63 13.31 3.54
CA LEU A 117 0.19 12.10 3.47
C LEU A 117 1.46 12.24 4.31
N HIS A 118 2.16 13.37 4.17
CA HIS A 118 3.37 13.66 4.94
C HIS A 118 3.11 13.69 6.46
N ASN A 119 2.02 14.33 6.89
CA ASN A 119 1.64 14.40 8.30
C ASN A 119 1.19 13.05 8.86
N GLN A 120 0.46 12.25 8.08
CA GLN A 120 0.02 10.91 8.49
C GLN A 120 1.23 9.97 8.63
N ILE A 121 2.14 10.00 7.67
CA ILE A 121 3.40 9.25 7.75
C ILE A 121 4.17 9.69 9.00
N ARG A 122 4.41 10.99 9.19
CA ARG A 122 5.12 11.54 10.37
C ARG A 122 4.49 11.12 11.69
N LYS A 123 3.15 11.14 11.80
CA LYS A 123 2.44 10.65 12.99
C LYS A 123 2.76 9.18 13.23
N ALA A 124 2.67 8.33 12.20
CA ALA A 124 3.02 6.92 12.32
C ALA A 124 4.50 6.69 12.74
N GLN A 125 5.44 7.52 12.24
CA GLN A 125 6.84 7.48 12.68
C GLN A 125 6.97 7.76 14.19
N SER A 126 6.25 8.77 14.70
CA SER A 126 6.30 9.14 16.12
C SER A 126 5.76 8.06 17.07
N PHE A 127 4.75 7.30 16.64
CA PHE A 127 4.22 6.17 17.41
C PHE A 127 5.21 5.00 17.51
N THR A 128 6.02 4.80 16.46
CA THR A 128 7.02 3.73 16.42
C THR A 128 8.23 4.08 17.31
N LEU A 129 8.69 5.33 17.26
CA LEU A 129 9.77 5.84 18.13
C LEU A 129 9.39 5.89 19.62
N ALA A 130 8.11 6.10 19.95
CA ALA A 130 7.62 6.06 21.32
C ALA A 130 7.58 4.64 21.91
N LYS A 131 7.65 3.60 21.07
CA LYS A 131 7.59 2.20 21.48
C LYS A 131 8.97 1.59 21.75
N GLU A 132 10.04 2.29 21.34
CA GLU A 132 11.45 1.85 21.52
C GLU A 132 12.10 2.43 22.79
N LYS A 133 11.37 3.21 23.60
CA LYS A 133 11.85 3.82 24.84
C LYS A 133 11.08 3.31 26.04
#